data_AF-A0A7W1B0Y4-F1
#
_entry.id   AF-A0A7W1B0Y4-F1
#
_cell.length_a   1.000
_cell.length_b   1.000
_cell.length_c   1.000
_cell.angle_alpha   90.00
_cell.angle_beta   90.00
_cell.angle_gamma   90.00
#
_symmetry.space_group_name_H-M   'P 1'
#
loop_
_entity.id
_entity.type
_entity.pdbx_description
1 polymer ?
#
loop_
_entity_poly.entity_id
_entity_poly.type
_entity_poly.pdbx_seq_one_letter_code
_entity_poly.pdbx_strand_id
1 'polypeptide(L)'
;MHYHVTRGAALALSIAALSFGGPAQAQESDFLNRFEGTFKGGGSVSRNETENATKVNCTMKGTASESSLSMGGTCRAAVIFSRKISADLAVDSSGRYTGTYVGSSIGPASLSGKRNGDSVNLTITWPKEVRGDTKAAMTIQNSGNGQVSITITDEVPAGGPQQQVSNISLSKG
;
A
#
# COMPACT_ATOMS: atom_id res chain seq x y z
N MET A 1 -60.50 17.62 -54.13
CA MET A 1 -59.22 16.89 -54.16
C MET A 1 -58.52 17.12 -52.83
N HIS A 2 -58.54 16.12 -51.94
CA HIS A 2 -57.92 16.18 -50.62
C HIS A 2 -56.44 15.81 -50.74
N TYR A 3 -55.53 16.66 -50.26
CA TYR A 3 -54.12 16.32 -50.04
C TYR A 3 -53.88 16.15 -48.54
N HIS A 4 -53.58 14.92 -48.11
CA HIS A 4 -53.07 14.61 -46.79
C HIS A 4 -51.55 14.81 -46.80
N VAL A 5 -51.04 15.74 -45.98
CA VAL A 5 -49.61 15.87 -45.69
C VAL A 5 -49.34 15.17 -44.36
N THR A 6 -48.69 14.02 -44.45
CA THR A 6 -48.33 13.15 -43.32
C THR A 6 -47.15 13.75 -42.57
N ARG A 7 -47.34 14.10 -41.29
CA ARG A 7 -46.28 14.55 -40.38
C ARG A 7 -45.46 13.34 -39.92
N GLY A 8 -44.23 13.21 -40.42
CA GLY A 8 -43.25 12.27 -39.87
C GLY A 8 -42.68 12.80 -38.56
N ALA A 9 -43.04 12.19 -37.44
CA ALA A 9 -42.40 12.43 -36.15
C ALA A 9 -41.10 11.61 -36.08
N ALA A 10 -39.94 12.27 -36.11
CA ALA A 10 -38.66 11.64 -35.85
C ALA A 10 -38.50 11.42 -34.33
N LEU A 11 -38.54 10.15 -33.89
CA LEU A 11 -38.14 9.75 -32.54
C LEU A 11 -36.64 9.97 -32.38
N ALA A 12 -36.24 10.90 -31.50
CA ALA A 12 -34.86 11.01 -31.04
C ALA A 12 -34.62 9.97 -29.92
N LEU A 13 -33.84 8.92 -30.19
CA LEU A 13 -33.31 8.03 -29.15
C LEU A 13 -32.18 8.74 -28.40
N SER A 14 -32.45 9.17 -27.17
CA SER A 14 -31.42 9.65 -26.24
C SER A 14 -30.70 8.44 -25.62
N ILE A 15 -29.45 8.19 -26.03
CA ILE A 15 -28.58 7.22 -25.35
C ILE A 15 -28.12 7.87 -24.05
N ALA A 16 -28.73 7.48 -22.93
CA ALA A 16 -28.27 7.87 -21.60
C ALA A 16 -26.92 7.19 -21.32
N ALA A 17 -25.85 7.99 -21.26
CA ALA A 17 -24.55 7.54 -20.79
C ALA A 17 -24.66 7.20 -19.29
N LEU A 18 -24.74 5.91 -18.97
CA LEU A 18 -24.61 5.41 -17.61
C LEU A 18 -23.17 5.61 -17.14
N SER A 19 -22.93 6.67 -16.39
CA SER A 19 -21.69 6.84 -15.63
C SER A 19 -21.63 5.77 -14.55
N PHE A 20 -20.94 4.66 -14.80
CA PHE A 20 -20.64 3.63 -13.80
C PHE A 20 -19.60 4.17 -12.80
N GLY A 21 -20.03 5.03 -11.88
CA GLY A 21 -19.33 5.26 -10.62
C GLY A 21 -19.66 4.11 -9.68
N GLY A 22 -18.99 2.97 -9.83
CA GLY A 22 -19.10 1.86 -8.88
C GLY A 22 -18.69 2.29 -7.46
N PRO A 23 -19.18 1.61 -6.40
CA PRO A 23 -18.93 2.00 -5.02
C PRO A 23 -17.42 1.94 -4.72
N ALA A 24 -16.79 3.10 -4.57
CA ALA A 24 -15.37 3.21 -4.24
C ALA A 24 -15.01 2.36 -2.99
N GLN A 25 -15.97 2.20 -2.08
CA GLN A 25 -15.86 1.31 -0.91
C GLN A 25 -15.74 -0.17 -1.25
N ALA A 26 -16.50 -0.70 -2.23
CA ALA A 26 -16.38 -2.12 -2.60
C ALA A 26 -15.06 -2.40 -3.34
N GLN A 27 -14.63 -1.47 -4.19
CA GLN A 27 -13.30 -1.58 -4.82
C GLN A 27 -12.18 -1.53 -3.78
N GLU A 28 -12.36 -0.73 -2.73
CA GLU A 28 -11.41 -0.62 -1.63
C GLU A 28 -11.36 -1.92 -0.82
N SER A 29 -12.51 -2.46 -0.41
CA SER A 29 -12.56 -3.72 0.34
C SER A 29 -11.99 -4.89 -0.48
N ASP A 30 -12.29 -4.96 -1.78
CA ASP A 30 -11.70 -5.95 -2.70
C ASP A 30 -10.18 -5.85 -2.76
N PHE A 31 -9.62 -4.63 -2.74
CA PHE A 31 -8.18 -4.42 -2.68
C PHE A 31 -7.59 -4.88 -1.33
N LEU A 32 -8.19 -4.47 -0.20
CA LEU A 32 -7.72 -4.83 1.14
C LEU A 32 -7.75 -6.35 1.36
N ASN A 33 -8.79 -7.04 0.85
CA ASN A 33 -8.93 -8.49 0.93
C ASN A 33 -7.80 -9.27 0.24
N ARG A 34 -7.04 -8.67 -0.67
CA ARG A 34 -5.87 -9.33 -1.30
C ARG A 34 -4.76 -9.62 -0.32
N PHE A 35 -4.72 -8.89 0.79
CA PHE A 35 -3.73 -9.06 1.86
C PHE A 35 -4.15 -10.10 2.90
N GLU A 36 -5.32 -10.73 2.78
CA GLU A 36 -5.74 -11.79 3.70
C GLU A 36 -4.87 -13.03 3.59
N GLY A 37 -4.45 -13.56 4.74
CA GLY A 37 -3.73 -14.83 4.84
C GLY A 37 -2.27 -14.68 5.27
N THR A 38 -1.47 -15.72 5.00
CA THR A 38 -0.05 -15.77 5.37
C THR A 38 0.82 -15.59 4.14
N PHE A 39 1.87 -14.78 4.28
CA PHE A 39 2.84 -14.47 3.24
C PHE A 39 4.24 -14.79 3.75
N LYS A 40 5.07 -15.37 2.87
CA LYS A 40 6.47 -15.70 3.15
C LYS A 40 7.36 -15.20 2.03
N GLY A 41 8.56 -14.80 2.36
CA GLY A 41 9.53 -14.32 1.38
C GLY A 41 10.67 -13.60 2.06
N GLY A 42 11.21 -12.59 1.42
CA GLY A 42 12.39 -11.91 1.93
C GLY A 42 12.81 -10.75 1.06
N GLY A 43 14.00 -10.22 1.34
CA GLY A 43 14.52 -9.07 0.64
C GLY A 43 15.74 -8.50 1.32
N SER A 44 15.96 -7.19 1.15
CA SER A 44 17.11 -6.49 1.72
C SER A 44 16.68 -5.25 2.48
N VAL A 45 17.39 -4.96 3.57
CA VAL A 45 17.19 -3.77 4.42
C VAL A 45 18.55 -3.13 4.69
N SER A 46 18.65 -1.83 4.45
CA SER A 46 19.82 -1.01 4.78
C SER A 46 19.55 -0.13 5.99
N ARG A 47 20.44 -0.20 6.98
CA ARG A 47 20.32 0.54 8.27
C ARG A 47 21.16 1.81 8.33
N ASN A 48 22.13 1.96 7.44
CA ASN A 48 23.03 3.09 7.38
C ASN A 48 23.65 3.17 5.97
N GLU A 49 24.37 4.25 5.72
CA GLU A 49 24.90 4.61 4.40
C GLU A 49 26.12 3.76 4.00
N THR A 50 26.74 3.14 5.01
CA THR A 50 28.05 2.48 4.91
C THR A 50 28.00 0.97 5.03
N GLU A 51 26.90 0.37 5.52
CA GLU A 51 26.77 -1.09 5.56
C GLU A 51 26.08 -1.65 4.32
N ASN A 52 26.55 -2.83 3.92
CA ASN A 52 25.88 -3.64 2.90
C ASN A 52 24.46 -3.97 3.34
N ALA A 53 23.51 -3.91 2.40
CA ALA A 53 22.12 -4.24 2.68
C ALA A 53 21.99 -5.66 3.26
N THR A 54 21.35 -5.76 4.42
CA THR A 54 21.18 -7.02 5.14
C THR A 54 20.04 -7.82 4.50
N LYS A 55 20.32 -9.06 4.09
CA LYS A 55 19.27 -9.98 3.61
C LYS A 55 18.39 -10.46 4.76
N VAL A 56 17.08 -10.43 4.54
CA VAL A 56 16.09 -10.88 5.51
C VAL A 56 15.13 -11.89 4.90
N ASN A 57 14.67 -12.84 5.71
CA ASN A 57 13.54 -13.72 5.41
C ASN A 57 12.39 -13.39 6.35
N CYS A 58 11.19 -13.21 5.80
CA CYS A 58 10.03 -12.73 6.51
C CYS A 58 8.87 -13.72 6.43
N THR A 59 8.08 -13.78 7.50
CA THR A 59 6.76 -14.41 7.51
C THR A 59 5.80 -13.41 8.11
N MET A 60 4.79 -13.02 7.34
CA MET A 60 3.81 -11.99 7.66
C MET A 60 2.42 -12.60 7.56
N LYS A 61 1.49 -12.17 8.41
CA LYS A 61 0.07 -12.48 8.31
C LYS A 61 -0.67 -11.17 8.08
N GLY A 62 -1.52 -11.14 7.08
CA GLY A 62 -2.46 -10.06 6.87
C GLY A 62 -3.87 -10.45 7.27
N THR A 63 -4.61 -9.46 7.77
CA THR A 63 -6.03 -9.49 8.08
C THR A 63 -6.64 -8.16 7.64
N ALA A 64 -7.77 -8.20 6.98
CA ALA A 64 -8.44 -7.07 6.39
C ALA A 64 -9.91 -7.01 6.83
N SER A 65 -10.48 -5.82 6.76
CA SER A 65 -11.92 -5.59 6.81
C SER A 65 -12.33 -4.68 5.65
N GLU A 66 -13.57 -4.21 5.64
CA GLU A 66 -14.05 -3.25 4.64
C GLU A 66 -13.23 -1.94 4.60
N SER A 67 -12.60 -1.56 5.72
CA SER A 67 -11.91 -0.27 5.87
C SER A 67 -10.64 -0.33 6.71
N SER A 68 -10.09 -1.53 6.94
CA SER A 68 -8.83 -1.69 7.67
C SER A 68 -7.97 -2.81 7.11
N LEU A 69 -6.66 -2.69 7.32
CA LEU A 69 -5.66 -3.69 7.00
C LEU A 69 -4.64 -3.74 8.12
N SER A 70 -4.48 -4.90 8.75
CA SER A 70 -3.33 -5.21 9.59
C SER A 70 -2.46 -6.23 8.88
N MET A 71 -1.17 -5.95 8.79
CA MET A 71 -0.18 -6.90 8.30
C MET A 71 1.01 -6.93 9.25
N GLY A 72 1.26 -8.08 9.89
CA GLY A 72 2.29 -8.20 10.91
C GLY A 72 2.98 -9.54 10.91
N GLY A 73 4.21 -9.59 11.41
CA GLY A 73 5.00 -10.80 11.41
C GLY A 73 6.43 -10.61 11.87
N THR A 74 7.31 -11.49 11.40
CA THR A 74 8.71 -11.52 11.80
C THR A 74 9.63 -11.64 10.60
N CYS A 75 10.65 -10.79 10.57
CA CYS A 75 11.77 -10.87 9.63
C CYS A 75 13.04 -11.28 10.36
N ARG A 76 13.78 -12.23 9.78
CA ARG A 76 15.02 -12.79 10.32
C ARG A 76 16.20 -12.48 9.40
N ALA A 77 17.31 -12.08 9.98
CA ALA A 77 18.61 -11.99 9.31
C ALA A 77 19.56 -12.98 9.99
N ALA A 78 20.19 -13.87 9.21
CA ALA A 78 20.92 -15.01 9.76
C ALA A 78 20.07 -15.82 10.79
N VAL A 79 20.70 -16.68 11.58
CA VAL A 79 20.00 -17.56 12.55
C VAL A 79 19.62 -16.82 13.84
N ILE A 80 20.35 -15.76 14.20
CA ILE A 80 20.29 -15.14 15.53
C ILE A 80 19.55 -13.81 15.60
N PHE A 81 19.30 -13.15 14.45
CA PHE A 81 18.64 -11.84 14.44
C PHE A 81 17.20 -11.96 13.94
N SER A 82 16.26 -11.52 14.76
CA SER A 82 14.83 -11.58 14.47
C SER A 82 14.16 -10.28 14.93
N ARG A 83 13.33 -9.69 14.06
CA ARG A 83 12.56 -8.50 14.36
C ARG A 83 11.10 -8.68 14.02
N LYS A 84 10.24 -8.20 14.91
CA LYS A 84 8.83 -8.00 14.62
C LYS A 84 8.65 -6.81 13.68
N ILE A 85 7.79 -6.97 12.68
CA ILE A 85 7.40 -5.91 11.76
C ILE A 85 5.88 -5.90 11.66
N SER A 86 5.26 -4.73 11.67
CA SER A 86 3.82 -4.59 11.37
C SER A 86 3.51 -3.27 10.66
N ALA A 87 2.42 -3.28 9.90
CA ALA A 87 1.74 -2.11 9.36
C ALA A 87 0.25 -2.28 9.63
N ASP A 88 -0.32 -1.37 10.41
CA ASP A 88 -1.72 -1.36 10.80
C ASP A 88 -2.35 -0.09 10.22
N LEU A 89 -3.32 -0.23 9.33
CA LEU A 89 -3.90 0.82 8.50
C LEU A 89 -5.42 0.84 8.64
N ALA A 90 -5.97 2.05 8.69
CA ALA A 90 -7.39 2.34 8.53
C ALA A 90 -7.60 3.26 7.32
N VAL A 91 -8.71 3.06 6.62
CA VAL A 91 -9.12 3.83 5.44
C VAL A 91 -10.39 4.60 5.78
N ASP A 92 -10.35 5.92 5.61
CA ASP A 92 -11.54 6.75 5.78
C ASP A 92 -12.40 6.81 4.51
N SER A 93 -13.57 7.46 4.60
CA SER A 93 -14.50 7.62 3.49
C SER A 93 -13.93 8.43 2.30
N SER A 94 -12.84 9.17 2.49
CA SER A 94 -12.13 9.91 1.44
C SER A 94 -11.07 9.06 0.72
N GLY A 95 -10.89 7.80 1.13
CA GLY A 95 -9.84 6.90 0.64
C GLY A 95 -8.46 7.25 1.20
N ARG A 96 -8.38 8.01 2.29
CA ARG A 96 -7.12 8.31 2.97
C ARG A 96 -6.79 7.19 3.95
N TYR A 97 -5.55 6.73 3.84
CA TYR A 97 -4.96 5.75 4.73
C TYR A 97 -4.27 6.45 5.89
N THR A 98 -4.48 5.96 7.10
CA THR A 98 -3.74 6.36 8.30
C THR A 98 -3.40 5.13 9.14
N GLY A 99 -2.33 5.18 9.91
CA GLY A 99 -1.94 3.98 10.65
C GLY A 99 -0.62 4.07 11.40
N THR A 100 -0.11 2.90 11.77
CA THR A 100 1.15 2.74 12.49
C THR A 100 2.04 1.70 11.80
N TYR A 101 3.34 1.99 11.74
CA TYR A 101 4.38 1.06 11.30
C TYR A 101 5.29 0.72 12.47
N VAL A 102 5.58 -0.57 12.63
CA VAL A 102 6.60 -1.09 13.54
C VAL A 102 7.65 -1.83 12.71
N GLY A 103 8.92 -1.50 12.89
CA GLY A 103 10.03 -2.16 12.19
C GLY A 103 11.38 -1.49 12.42
N SER A 104 11.37 -0.19 12.73
CA SER A 104 12.53 0.56 13.20
C SER A 104 12.79 0.35 14.71
N SER A 105 14.05 0.51 15.14
CA SER A 105 14.43 0.48 16.56
C SER A 105 13.99 1.71 17.34
N ILE A 106 13.62 2.78 16.64
CA ILE A 106 13.32 4.08 17.25
C ILE A 106 11.91 4.18 17.84
N GLY A 107 11.09 3.14 17.62
CA GLY A 107 9.69 3.09 18.05
C GLY A 107 8.69 3.03 16.89
N PRO A 108 7.39 2.89 17.20
CA PRO A 108 6.32 2.93 16.21
C PRO A 108 6.27 4.27 15.48
N ALA A 109 6.13 4.23 14.18
CA ALA A 109 6.03 5.39 13.30
C ALA A 109 4.59 5.57 12.82
N SER A 110 4.15 6.81 12.60
CA SER A 110 2.83 7.02 11.99
C SER A 110 2.91 6.85 10.47
N LEU A 111 1.81 6.37 9.90
CA LEU A 111 1.63 6.22 8.46
C LEU A 111 0.50 7.13 8.00
N SER A 112 0.67 7.79 6.87
CA SER A 112 -0.44 8.43 6.19
C SER A 112 -0.25 8.47 4.68
N GLY A 113 -1.33 8.33 3.92
CA GLY A 113 -1.23 8.34 2.46
C GLY A 113 -2.51 7.93 1.76
N LYS A 114 -2.36 7.43 0.53
CA LYS A 114 -3.48 7.02 -0.33
C LYS A 114 -3.09 5.83 -1.21
N ARG A 115 -4.11 5.09 -1.63
CA ARG A 115 -3.97 4.10 -2.69
C ARG A 115 -3.92 4.75 -4.07
N ASN A 116 -3.10 4.19 -4.95
CA ASN A 116 -3.08 4.44 -6.38
C ASN A 116 -2.99 3.09 -7.11
N GLY A 117 -4.10 2.65 -7.70
CA GLY A 117 -4.20 1.32 -8.32
C GLY A 117 -3.94 0.21 -7.31
N ASP A 118 -2.94 -0.62 -7.58
CA ASP A 118 -2.56 -1.78 -6.76
C ASP A 118 -1.51 -1.45 -5.67
N SER A 119 -1.21 -0.16 -5.47
CA SER A 119 -0.20 0.30 -4.52
C SER A 119 -0.80 1.26 -3.49
N VAL A 120 -0.45 1.10 -2.22
CA VAL A 120 -0.66 2.10 -1.17
C VAL A 120 0.64 2.88 -0.98
N ASN A 121 0.60 4.18 -1.26
CA ASN A 121 1.73 5.08 -1.07
C ASN A 121 1.55 5.84 0.24
N LEU A 122 2.51 5.68 1.14
CA LEU A 122 2.46 6.15 2.51
C LEU A 122 3.70 6.99 2.82
N THR A 123 3.51 8.06 3.56
CA THR A 123 4.58 8.73 4.30
C THR A 123 4.69 8.06 5.66
N ILE A 124 5.90 7.60 5.99
CA ILE A 124 6.30 7.25 7.35
C ILE A 124 6.69 8.54 8.06
N THR A 125 6.18 8.77 9.27
CA THR A 125 6.70 9.80 10.17
C THR A 125 7.23 9.16 11.44
N TRP A 126 8.55 9.26 11.63
CA TRP A 126 9.27 8.69 12.76
C TRP A 126 9.01 9.47 14.05
N PRO A 127 8.96 8.81 15.22
CA PRO A 127 8.75 9.49 16.51
C PRO A 127 9.99 10.30 16.96
N LYS A 128 11.14 10.04 16.34
CA LYS A 128 12.43 10.70 16.56
C LYS A 128 13.15 10.76 15.23
N GLU A 129 14.12 11.66 15.11
CA GLU A 129 14.92 11.77 13.89
C GLU A 129 15.63 10.44 13.56
N VAL A 130 15.61 10.11 12.28
CA VAL A 130 16.37 9.03 11.65
C VAL A 130 17.19 9.69 10.57
N ARG A 131 18.51 9.52 10.62
CA ARG A 131 19.43 10.06 9.61
C ARG A 131 19.37 11.58 9.40
N GLY A 132 18.74 12.35 10.30
CA GLY A 132 18.65 13.82 10.21
C GLY A 132 17.30 14.34 9.72
N ASP A 133 16.32 13.46 9.51
CA ASP A 133 14.94 13.85 9.24
C ASP A 133 13.95 12.96 10.03
N THR A 134 12.65 13.20 9.85
CA THR A 134 11.61 12.37 10.48
C THR A 134 10.75 11.63 9.46
N LYS A 135 11.12 11.58 8.18
CA LYS A 135 10.22 11.15 7.12
C LYS A 135 10.87 10.11 6.22
N ALA A 136 10.06 9.16 5.76
CA ALA A 136 10.44 8.26 4.69
C ALA A 136 9.20 7.95 3.85
N ALA A 137 9.39 7.46 2.63
CA ALA A 137 8.29 7.00 1.79
C ALA A 137 8.20 5.47 1.84
N MET A 138 6.98 4.95 1.97
CA MET A 138 6.66 3.53 1.92
C MET A 138 5.67 3.27 0.78
N THR A 139 5.92 2.23 0.01
CA THR A 139 4.96 1.68 -0.95
C THR A 139 4.67 0.23 -0.59
N ILE A 140 3.39 -0.09 -0.43
CA ILE A 140 2.89 -1.47 -0.27
C ILE A 140 2.12 -1.81 -1.54
N GLN A 141 2.53 -2.85 -2.28
CA GLN A 141 1.89 -3.22 -3.54
C GLN A 141 1.35 -4.65 -3.51
N ASN A 142 0.17 -4.87 -4.08
CA ASN A 142 -0.44 -6.19 -4.29
C ASN A 142 -1.39 -6.17 -5.50
N SER A 143 -0.95 -6.77 -6.61
CA SER A 143 -1.73 -6.86 -7.86
C SER A 143 -2.75 -8.00 -7.90
N GLY A 144 -2.97 -8.71 -6.78
CA GLY A 144 -3.96 -9.79 -6.68
C GLY A 144 -3.45 -11.16 -7.12
N ASN A 145 -2.19 -11.30 -7.51
CA ASN A 145 -1.56 -12.57 -7.87
C ASN A 145 -0.94 -13.31 -6.68
N GLY A 146 -1.31 -12.93 -5.45
CA GLY A 146 -0.76 -13.49 -4.22
C GLY A 146 0.65 -12.99 -3.86
N GLN A 147 1.18 -11.98 -4.56
CA GLN A 147 2.44 -11.35 -4.23
C GLN A 147 2.22 -10.01 -3.52
N VAL A 148 3.04 -9.74 -2.51
CA VAL A 148 3.07 -8.47 -1.78
C VAL A 148 4.50 -7.95 -1.82
N SER A 149 4.69 -6.68 -2.16
CA SER A 149 5.97 -6.00 -1.98
C SER A 149 5.83 -4.82 -1.02
N ILE A 150 6.86 -4.61 -0.20
CA ILE A 150 6.99 -3.48 0.72
C ILE A 150 8.33 -2.82 0.45
N THR A 151 8.27 -1.60 -0.08
CA THR A 151 9.44 -0.78 -0.39
C THR A 151 9.48 0.43 0.51
N ILE A 152 10.65 0.76 1.05
CA ILE A 152 10.87 2.01 1.78
C ILE A 152 12.01 2.76 1.08
N THR A 153 11.77 4.02 0.75
CA THR A 153 12.79 4.96 0.27
C THR A 153 13.00 6.08 1.27
N ASP A 154 14.23 6.53 1.38
CA ASP A 154 14.70 7.50 2.37
C ASP A 154 15.80 8.37 1.75
N GLU A 155 16.04 9.56 2.29
CA GLU A 155 17.18 10.40 1.90
C GLU A 155 18.44 9.88 2.57
N VAL A 156 19.48 9.60 1.77
CA VAL A 156 20.74 9.03 2.29
C VAL A 156 21.94 9.80 1.70
N PRO A 157 22.65 10.64 2.50
CA PRO A 157 22.31 11.12 3.85
C PRO A 157 21.08 12.03 3.89
N ALA A 158 20.66 12.54 5.06
CA ALA A 158 19.61 13.57 5.13
C ALA A 158 19.90 14.75 4.20
N GLY A 159 18.89 15.18 3.45
CA GLY A 159 19.03 16.20 2.40
C GLY A 159 19.74 15.69 1.14
N GLY A 160 20.07 14.40 1.08
CA GLY A 160 20.68 13.71 -0.05
C GLY A 160 19.66 13.12 -1.03
N PRO A 161 20.09 12.30 -2.00
CA PRO A 161 19.18 11.67 -2.94
C PRO A 161 18.29 10.63 -2.26
N GLN A 162 17.07 10.46 -2.79
CA GLN A 162 16.18 9.35 -2.42
C GLN A 162 16.81 8.02 -2.82
N GLN A 163 16.96 7.13 -1.84
CA GLN A 163 17.50 5.78 -2.02
C GLN A 163 16.56 4.75 -1.43
N GLN A 164 16.46 3.60 -2.08
CA GLN A 164 15.72 2.47 -1.54
C GLN A 164 16.50 1.85 -0.38
N VAL A 165 15.97 2.01 0.83
CA VAL A 165 16.56 1.47 2.06
C VAL A 165 15.93 0.15 2.48
N SER A 166 14.78 -0.22 1.93
CA SER A 166 14.18 -1.54 2.13
C SER A 166 13.41 -1.96 0.89
N ASN A 167 13.51 -3.23 0.55
CA ASN A 167 12.64 -3.89 -0.42
C ASN A 167 12.43 -5.34 0.02
N ILE A 168 11.18 -5.67 0.35
CA ILE A 168 10.75 -6.99 0.80
C ILE A 168 9.68 -7.48 -0.16
N SER A 169 9.88 -8.66 -0.73
CA SER A 169 8.91 -9.35 -1.58
C SER A 169 8.45 -10.63 -0.91
N LEU A 170 7.14 -10.80 -0.82
CA LEU A 170 6.47 -11.93 -0.18
C LEU A 170 5.49 -12.57 -1.15
N SER A 171 5.29 -13.87 -1.00
CA SER A 171 4.29 -14.65 -1.72
C SER A 171 3.37 -15.34 -0.73
N LYS A 172 2.10 -15.46 -1.10
CA LYS A 172 1.10 -16.17 -0.31
C LYS A 172 1.55 -17.63 -0.11
N GLY A 173 1.51 -18.07 1.14
CA GLY A 173 1.96 -19.41 1.57
C GLY A 173 0.87 -20.44 1.59
#